data_AF-A0A8T7AID2-F1
#
_entry.id   AF-A0A8T7AID2-F1
#
_cell.length_a   1.000
_cell.length_b   1.000
_cell.length_c   1.000
_cell.angle_alpha   90.00
_cell.angle_beta   90.00
_cell.angle_gamma   90.00
#
_symmetry.space_group_name_H-M   'P 1'
#
loop_
_entity.id
_entity.type
_entity.pdbx_description
1 polymer ?
#
loop_
_entity_poly.entity_id
_entity_poly.type
_entity_poly.pdbx_seq_one_letter_code
_entity_poly.pdbx_strand_id
1 'polypeptide(L)' 'FKEKQVFPFDLLSDTDEKVCKLLDVIKEKNMYGRKVMGIERSTFLIDDKGKLRNEWRKVKVKGHVDAVLEAVAAL' A
#
# COMPACT_ATOMS: atom_id res chain seq x y z
N PHE A 1 2.87 1.66 17.25
CA PHE A 1 2.55 0.44 16.47
C PHE A 1 3.83 -0.32 16.10
N LYS A 2 4.79 0.30 15.39
CA LYS A 2 6.09 -0.28 15.02
C LYS A 2 6.78 -1.03 16.18
N GLU A 3 6.98 -0.37 17.33
CA GLU A 3 7.61 -0.98 18.52
C GLU A 3 6.84 -2.20 19.04
N LYS A 4 5.53 -2.06 19.26
CA LYS A 4 4.66 -3.16 19.72
C LYS A 4 4.68 -4.38 18.79
N GLN A 5 4.88 -4.20 17.49
CA GLN A 5 4.93 -5.29 16.50
C GLN A 5 6.35 -5.69 16.11
N VAL A 6 7.37 -5.00 16.64
CA VAL A 6 8.79 -5.26 16.41
C VAL A 6 9.17 -5.24 14.92
N PHE A 7 8.62 -4.28 14.14
CA PHE A 7 8.93 -4.23 12.71
C PHE A 7 10.36 -3.70 12.43
N PRO A 8 11.14 -4.38 11.57
CA PRO A 8 12.50 -3.97 11.21
C PRO A 8 12.54 -2.89 10.11
N PHE A 9 11.39 -2.30 9.78
CA PHE A 9 11.24 -1.30 8.73
C PHE A 9 10.42 -0.10 9.21
N ASP A 10 10.49 1.01 8.47
CA ASP A 10 9.80 2.25 8.81
C ASP A 10 8.33 2.26 8.37
N LEU A 11 7.55 3.04 9.12
CA LEU A 11 6.16 3.36 8.78
C LEU A 11 6.09 4.86 8.58
N LEU A 12 5.78 5.29 7.35
CA LEU A 12 5.61 6.71 7.05
C LEU A 12 4.28 7.22 7.60
N SER A 13 4.28 8.47 8.08
CA SER A 13 3.08 9.16 8.57
C SER A 13 2.63 10.19 7.52
N ASP A 14 1.68 9.82 6.67
CA ASP A 14 1.14 10.67 5.58
C ASP A 14 -0.15 11.39 6.03
N THR A 15 -0.05 12.24 7.05
CA THR A 15 -1.23 12.86 7.70
C THR A 15 -1.99 13.85 6.81
N ASP A 16 -1.36 14.41 5.78
CA ASP A 16 -1.97 15.29 4.78
C ASP A 16 -2.37 14.55 3.49
N GLU A 17 -2.18 13.23 3.48
CA GLU A 17 -2.50 12.30 2.38
C GLU A 17 -1.77 12.63 1.07
N LYS A 18 -0.62 13.32 1.11
CA LYS A 18 0.12 13.69 -0.10
C LYS A 18 0.53 12.47 -0.90
N VAL A 19 1.12 11.48 -0.23
CA VAL A 19 1.56 10.24 -0.89
C VAL A 19 0.36 9.39 -1.28
N CYS A 20 -0.66 9.32 -0.44
CA CYS A 20 -1.87 8.56 -0.74
C CYS A 20 -2.62 9.10 -1.97
N LYS A 21 -2.65 10.43 -2.15
CA LYS A 21 -3.21 11.08 -3.35
C LYS A 21 -2.32 10.87 -4.56
N LEU A 22 -1.01 11.01 -4.40
CA LEU A 22 -0.03 10.76 -5.48
C LEU A 22 -0.15 9.33 -6.05
N LEU A 23 -0.34 8.34 -5.18
CA LEU A 23 -0.49 6.93 -5.57
C LEU A 23 -1.93 6.53 -5.92
N ASP A 24 -2.87 7.50 -5.88
CA ASP A 24 -4.29 7.32 -6.18
C ASP A 24 -4.91 6.16 -5.37
N VAL A 25 -4.66 6.13 -4.05
CA VAL A 25 -5.19 5.08 -3.15
C VAL A 25 -6.35 5.55 -2.27
N ILE A 26 -6.68 6.84 -2.26
CA ILE A 26 -7.89 7.34 -1.59
C ILE A 26 -9.08 7.05 -2.50
N LYS A 27 -9.94 6.11 -2.09
CA LYS A 27 -11.11 5.69 -2.87
C LYS A 27 -12.40 5.87 -2.09
N GLU A 28 -13.48 6.12 -2.82
CA GLU A 28 -14.83 6.13 -2.25
C GLU A 28 -15.23 4.69 -1.90
N LYS A 29 -15.70 4.49 -0.67
CA LYS A 29 -16.28 3.24 -0.18
C LYS A 29 -17.69 3.52 0.31
N ASN A 30 -18.62 2.63 -0.04
CA ASN A 30 -19.95 2.65 0.54
C ASN A 30 -19.94 1.83 1.85
N MET A 31 -20.02 2.52 2.99
CA MET A 31 -20.12 1.90 4.31
C MET A 31 -21.50 2.20 4.89
N TYR A 32 -22.29 1.15 5.07
CA TYR A 32 -23.63 1.23 5.67
C TYR A 32 -24.53 2.29 4.99
N GLY A 33 -24.51 2.33 3.65
CA GLY A 33 -25.30 3.28 2.87
C GLY A 33 -24.74 4.70 2.80
N ARG A 34 -23.57 4.96 3.41
CA ARG A 34 -22.87 6.25 3.35
C ARG A 34 -21.61 6.15 2.51
N LYS A 35 -21.37 7.14 1.66
CA LYS A 35 -20.12 7.30 0.92
C LYS A 35 -19.06 7.87 1.85
N VAL A 36 -17.96 7.16 2.02
CA VAL A 36 -16.82 7.56 2.85
C VAL A 36 -15.55 7.41 2.02
N MET A 37 -14.67 8.41 2.08
CA MET A 37 -13.34 8.31 1.48
C MET A 37 -12.42 7.54 2.42
N GLY A 38 -11.65 6.60 1.88
CA GLY A 38 -10.67 5.88 2.68
C GLY A 38 -9.60 5.22 1.84
N ILE A 39 -8.51 4.85 2.49
CA ILE A 39 -7.38 4.20 1.84
C ILE A 39 -7.80 2.82 1.34
N GLU A 40 -7.63 2.57 0.05
CA GLU A 40 -7.63 1.24 -0.55
C GLU A 40 -6.26 0.59 -0.27
N ARG A 41 -6.27 -0.63 0.29
CA ARG A 41 -5.02 -1.34 0.58
C ARG A 41 -4.32 -1.65 -0.74
N SER A 42 -3.15 -1.07 -0.91
CA SER A 42 -2.36 -1.18 -2.12
C SER A 42 -0.88 -1.36 -1.78
N THR A 43 -0.11 -1.90 -2.73
CA THR A 43 1.34 -2.07 -2.62
C THR A 43 1.98 -1.72 -3.96
N PHE A 44 3.14 -1.08 -3.91
CA PHE A 44 3.85 -0.59 -5.09
C PHE A 44 5.30 -1.08 -4.99
N LEU A 45 5.81 -1.60 -6.10
CA LEU A 45 7.20 -2.04 -6.23
C LEU A 45 7.93 -1.05 -7.12
N ILE A 46 8.92 -0.37 -6.56
CA ILE A 46 9.74 0.64 -7.24
C ILE A 46 11.19 0.13 -7.26
N ASP A 47 11.86 0.25 -8.39
CA ASP A 47 13.26 -0.19 -8.54
C ASP A 47 14.28 0.84 -8.04
N ASP A 48 15.57 0.48 -8.16
CA ASP A 48 16.72 1.32 -7.81
C ASP A 48 16.83 2.63 -8.63
N LYS A 49 16.16 2.70 -9.79
CA LYS A 49 16.08 3.87 -10.67
C LYS A 49 14.83 4.73 -10.40
N GLY A 50 14.05 4.39 -9.38
CA GLY A 50 12.82 5.10 -9.03
C GLY A 50 11.64 4.82 -9.98
N LYS A 51 11.71 3.77 -10.79
CA LYS A 51 10.65 3.37 -11.72
C LYS A 51 9.68 2.41 -11.04
N LEU A 52 8.38 2.68 -11.16
CA LEU A 52 7.33 1.75 -10.78
C LEU A 52 7.38 0.50 -11.67
N ARG A 53 7.60 -0.65 -11.06
CA ARG A 53 7.69 -1.96 -11.73
C ARG A 53 6.43 -2.80 -11.60
N ASN A 54 5.75 -2.68 -10.47
CA ASN A 54 4.48 -3.36 -10.26
C ASN A 54 3.60 -2.60 -9.26
N GLU A 55 2.29 -2.77 -9.38
CA GLU A 55 1.31 -2.28 -8.42
C GLU A 55 0.21 -3.31 -8.16
N TRP A 56 -0.16 -3.44 -6.90
CA TRP A 56 -1.29 -4.25 -6.46
C TRP A 56 -2.29 -3.35 -5.76
N ARG A 57 -3.54 -3.37 -6.23
CA ARG A 57 -4.66 -2.59 -5.71
C ARG A 57 -5.74 -3.53 -5.16
N LYS A 58 -6.62 -3.03 -4.28
CA LYS A 58 -7.65 -3.85 -3.59
C LYS A 58 -7.08 -5.12 -2.95
N VAL A 59 -5.91 -5.01 -2.34
CA VAL A 59 -5.14 -6.14 -1.83
C VAL A 59 -5.91 -6.90 -0.75
N LYS A 60 -5.96 -8.23 -0.90
CA LYS A 60 -6.28 -9.17 0.18
C LYS A 60 -4.98 -9.61 0.86
N VAL A 61 -4.94 -9.58 2.19
CA VAL A 61 -3.69 -9.81 2.94
C VAL A 61 -3.13 -11.22 2.76
N LYS A 62 -3.99 -12.25 2.71
CA LYS A 62 -3.57 -13.65 2.63
C LYS A 62 -2.79 -13.90 1.32
N GLY A 63 -1.54 -14.34 1.44
CA GLY A 63 -0.64 -14.66 0.32
C GLY A 63 -0.03 -13.45 -0.39
N HIS A 64 -0.35 -12.23 0.03
CA HIS A 64 0.12 -11.02 -0.67
C HIS A 64 1.62 -10.78 -0.52
N VAL A 65 2.16 -11.02 0.68
CA VAL A 65 3.59 -10.80 0.94
C VAL A 65 4.45 -11.74 0.09
N ASP A 66 4.03 -13.00 -0.07
CA ASP A 66 4.74 -13.97 -0.90
C ASP A 66 4.74 -13.54 -2.38
N ALA A 67 3.60 -13.07 -2.89
CA ALA A 67 3.49 -12.55 -4.26
C ALA A 67 4.37 -11.30 -4.50
N VAL A 68 4.47 -10.41 -3.51
CA VAL A 68 5.36 -9.25 -3.59
C VAL A 68 6.82 -9.69 -3.57
N LEU A 69 7.19 -10.64 -2.71
CA LEU A 69 8.56 -11.16 -2.64
C LEU A 69 8.98 -11.84 -3.94
N GLU A 70 8.10 -12.66 -4.54
CA GLU A 70 8.34 -13.28 -5.84
C GLU A 70 8.56 -12.24 -6.93
N ALA A 71 7.74 -11.17 -6.97
CA ALA A 71 7.91 -10.08 -7.92
C ALA A 71 9.21 -9.30 -7.72
N VAL A 72 9.65 -9.09 -6.47
CA VAL A 72 10.95 -8.48 -6.16
C VAL A 72 12.10 -9.36 -6.64
N ALA A 73 12.03 -10.68 -6.42
CA ALA A 73 13.07 -11.62 -6.82
C ALA A 73 13.22 -11.77 -8.35
N ALA A 74 12.19 -11.37 -9.10
CA ALA A 74 12.17 -11.39 -10.56
C ALA A 74 12.61 -10.07 -11.22
N LEU A 75 12.94 -9.03 -10.44
CA LEU A 75 13.48 -7.76 -10.94
C LEU A 75 14.98 -7.84 -11.25
#